data_AF-A0A974PHU0-F1
#
_entry.id   AF-A0A974PHU0-F1
#
_cell.length_a   1.000
_cell.length_b   1.000
_cell.length_c   1.000
_cell.angle_alpha   90.00
_cell.angle_beta   90.00
_cell.angle_gamma   90.00
#
_symmetry.space_group_name_H-M   'P 1'
#
loop_
_entity.id
_entity.type
_entity.pdbx_description
1 polymer ?
#
loop_
_entity_poly.entity_id
_entity_poly.type
_entity_poly.pdbx_seq_one_letter_code
_entity_poly.pdbx_strand_id
1 'polypeptide(L)'
;MKEADCHYAQRDHALFYQNSAGVPWTATYIQAKGDPLADLYEDIAAEEKARATYQWLIDMTDDVDLQDSLKFLREREIVHALRFKESVQIIIDEREQKRVF
;
A
#
# COMPACT_ATOMS: atom_id res chain seq x y z
N MET A 1 -2.35 -34.86 -16.56
CA MET A 1 -1.47 -34.49 -15.43
C MET A 1 -2.19 -33.36 -14.72
N LYS A 2 -2.61 -33.51 -13.45
CA LYS A 2 -3.14 -32.35 -12.71
C LYS A 2 -1.96 -31.42 -12.47
N GLU A 3 -2.05 -30.17 -12.93
CA GLU A 3 -1.12 -29.14 -12.48
C GLU A 3 -1.33 -29.00 -10.97
N ALA A 4 -0.34 -29.43 -10.19
CA ALA A 4 -0.35 -29.23 -8.76
C ALA A 4 -0.01 -27.77 -8.49
N ASP A 5 -0.83 -27.08 -7.71
CA ASP A 5 -0.56 -25.71 -7.27
C ASP A 5 0.79 -25.68 -6.52
N CYS A 6 1.74 -24.90 -7.03
CA CYS A 6 3.09 -24.79 -6.46
C CYS A 6 3.08 -24.30 -5.01
N HIS A 7 2.14 -23.44 -4.64
CA HIS A 7 2.00 -22.95 -3.27
C HIS A 7 1.58 -24.09 -2.35
N TYR A 8 0.52 -24.81 -2.70
CA TYR A 8 0.03 -25.96 -1.93
C TYR A 8 1.09 -27.06 -1.79
N ALA A 9 1.78 -27.40 -2.87
CA ALA A 9 2.81 -28.44 -2.85
C ALA A 9 4.00 -28.11 -1.94
N GLN A 10 4.34 -26.82 -1.80
CA GLN A 10 5.46 -26.38 -0.97
C GLN A 10 5.06 -26.04 0.46
N ARG A 11 3.81 -25.61 0.68
CA ARG A 11 3.40 -24.90 1.91
C ARG A 11 2.03 -25.31 2.44
N ASP A 12 1.35 -26.26 1.81
CA ASP A 12 -0.02 -26.66 2.13
C ASP A 12 -0.95 -25.42 2.20
N HIS A 13 -1.56 -25.13 3.35
CA HIS A 13 -2.39 -23.94 3.55
C HIS A 13 -1.69 -22.80 4.31
N ALA A 14 -0.36 -22.88 4.50
CA ALA A 14 0.38 -21.89 5.28
C ALA A 14 0.60 -20.58 4.51
N LEU A 15 0.44 -19.46 5.20
CA LEU A 15 0.76 -18.14 4.66
C LEU A 15 2.26 -18.02 4.33
N PHE A 16 2.56 -17.31 3.24
CA PHE A 16 3.92 -16.98 2.84
C PHE A 16 3.98 -15.58 2.25
N TYR A 17 5.08 -14.88 2.51
CA TYR A 17 5.29 -13.52 2.04
C TYR A 17 5.66 -13.52 0.55
N GLN A 18 4.65 -13.64 -0.30
CA GLN A 18 4.75 -13.53 -1.76
C GLN A 18 3.51 -12.84 -2.33
N ASN A 19 3.64 -12.26 -3.51
CA ASN A 19 2.48 -11.73 -4.24
C ASN A 19 1.67 -12.86 -4.91
N SER A 20 0.55 -12.50 -5.57
CA SER A 20 -0.34 -13.43 -6.26
C SER A 20 0.31 -14.18 -7.44
N ALA A 21 1.43 -13.68 -7.96
CA ALA A 21 2.23 -14.34 -9.00
C ALA A 21 3.35 -15.25 -8.42
N GLY A 22 3.42 -15.42 -7.11
CA GLY A 22 4.44 -16.25 -6.45
C GLY A 22 5.80 -15.58 -6.30
N VAL A 23 5.92 -14.27 -6.52
CA VAL A 23 7.18 -13.53 -6.32
C VAL A 23 7.33 -13.21 -4.83
N PRO A 24 8.42 -13.62 -4.16
CA PRO A 24 8.65 -13.34 -2.75
C PRO A 24 8.71 -11.83 -2.47
N TRP A 25 8.22 -11.44 -1.30
CA TRP A 25 8.46 -10.10 -0.79
C TRP A 25 9.96 -9.87 -0.57
N THR A 26 10.46 -8.71 -0.97
CA THR A 26 11.85 -8.32 -0.72
C THR A 26 11.93 -6.87 -0.29
N ALA A 27 13.05 -6.50 0.32
CA ALA A 27 13.32 -5.13 0.75
C ALA A 27 13.35 -4.12 -0.42
N THR A 28 13.40 -4.55 -1.69
CA THR A 28 13.41 -3.63 -2.84
C THR A 28 12.09 -2.87 -3.01
N TYR A 29 11.02 -3.29 -2.33
CA TYR A 29 9.74 -2.57 -2.32
C TYR A 29 9.71 -1.39 -1.36
N ILE A 30 10.70 -1.28 -0.47
CA ILE A 30 10.85 -0.14 0.43
C ILE A 30 11.67 0.93 -0.30
N GLN A 31 11.09 2.11 -0.48
CA GLN A 31 11.81 3.29 -0.93
C GLN A 31 12.07 4.20 0.26
N ALA A 32 13.28 4.74 0.32
CA ALA A 32 13.71 5.68 1.35
C ALA A 32 14.86 6.50 0.79
N LYS A 33 14.56 7.70 0.31
CA LYS A 33 15.53 8.61 -0.30
C LYS A 33 16.20 9.50 0.73
N GLY A 34 15.53 9.75 1.86
CA GLY A 34 15.99 10.66 2.92
C GLY A 34 15.68 12.13 2.63
N ASP A 35 15.02 12.44 1.52
CA ASP A 35 14.37 13.73 1.32
C ASP A 35 12.90 13.60 1.73
N PRO A 36 12.44 14.33 2.76
CA PRO A 36 11.09 14.16 3.30
C PRO A 36 9.96 14.40 2.29
N LEU A 37 10.14 15.27 1.30
CA LEU A 37 9.10 15.51 0.29
C LEU A 37 9.04 14.34 -0.70
N ALA A 38 10.18 13.89 -1.20
CA ALA A 38 10.25 12.73 -2.08
C ALA A 38 9.64 11.49 -1.42
N ASP A 39 10.03 11.22 -0.16
CA ASP A 39 9.55 10.07 0.60
C ASP A 39 8.01 10.16 0.81
N LEU A 40 7.47 11.33 1.19
CA LEU A 40 6.02 11.50 1.33
C LEU A 40 5.24 11.37 0.01
N TYR A 41 5.81 11.80 -1.12
CA TYR A 41 5.16 11.60 -2.42
C TYR A 41 5.14 10.13 -2.83
N GLU A 42 6.18 9.37 -2.50
CA GLU A 42 6.20 7.92 -2.68
C GLU A 42 5.14 7.23 -1.80
N ASP A 43 5.01 7.64 -0.54
CA ASP A 43 3.98 7.13 0.37
C ASP A 43 2.56 7.43 -0.16
N ILE A 44 2.28 8.66 -0.59
CA ILE A 44 0.99 9.01 -1.23
C ILE A 44 0.71 8.09 -2.42
N ALA A 45 1.71 7.86 -3.28
CA ALA A 45 1.54 6.99 -4.44
C ALA A 45 1.33 5.52 -4.04
N ALA A 46 1.95 5.05 -2.97
CA ALA A 46 1.75 3.71 -2.42
C ALA A 46 0.31 3.54 -1.91
N GLU A 47 -0.21 4.49 -1.14
CA GLU A 47 -1.58 4.44 -0.61
C GLU A 47 -2.64 4.48 -1.72
N GLU A 48 -2.45 5.32 -2.75
CA GLU A 48 -3.38 5.40 -3.88
C GLU A 48 -3.41 4.09 -4.71
N LYS A 49 -2.28 3.37 -4.79
CA LYS A 49 -2.19 2.03 -5.42
C LYS A 49 -2.82 0.95 -4.55
N ALA A 50 -2.62 0.99 -3.24
CA ALA A 50 -3.26 0.08 -2.29
C ALA A 50 -4.78 0.24 -2.32
N ARG A 51 -5.29 1.48 -2.25
CA ARG A 51 -6.72 1.80 -2.41
C ARG A 51 -7.31 1.21 -3.69
N ALA A 52 -6.64 1.40 -4.84
CA ALA A 52 -7.10 0.86 -6.11
C ALA A 52 -7.13 -0.68 -6.11
N THR A 53 -6.13 -1.31 -5.51
CA THR A 53 -6.07 -2.76 -5.36
C THR A 53 -7.23 -3.28 -4.51
N TYR A 54 -7.53 -2.66 -3.37
CA TYR A 54 -8.69 -3.04 -2.55
C TYR A 54 -10.01 -2.84 -3.29
N GLN A 55 -10.16 -1.77 -4.07
CA GLN A 55 -11.35 -1.59 -4.88
C GLN A 55 -11.53 -2.74 -5.87
N TRP A 56 -10.48 -3.15 -6.58
CA TRP A 56 -10.56 -4.31 -7.48
C TRP A 56 -10.88 -5.61 -6.74
N LEU A 57 -10.32 -5.83 -5.54
CA LEU A 57 -10.64 -7.00 -4.73
C LEU A 57 -12.12 -7.01 -4.29
N ILE A 58 -12.68 -5.86 -3.91
CA ILE A 58 -14.11 -5.71 -3.60
C ILE A 58 -14.96 -6.06 -4.81
N ASP A 59 -14.58 -5.59 -6.00
CA ASP A 59 -15.33 -5.85 -7.24
C ASP A 59 -15.25 -7.32 -7.70
N MET A 60 -14.28 -8.09 -7.19
CA MET A 60 -14.06 -9.50 -7.54
C MET A 60 -14.70 -10.51 -6.59
N THR A 61 -15.33 -10.07 -5.49
CA THR A 61 -15.90 -10.98 -4.48
C THR A 61 -17.29 -10.56 -4.02
N ASP A 62 -18.17 -11.53 -3.80
CA ASP A 62 -19.50 -11.35 -3.19
C ASP A 62 -19.53 -11.76 -1.70
N ASP A 63 -18.40 -12.22 -1.15
CA ASP A 63 -18.28 -12.59 0.26
C ASP A 63 -18.36 -11.33 1.15
N VAL A 64 -19.42 -11.27 1.97
CA VAL A 64 -19.74 -10.12 2.81
C VAL A 64 -18.65 -9.85 3.85
N ASP A 65 -18.05 -10.89 4.42
CA ASP A 65 -17.04 -10.76 5.48
C ASP A 65 -15.72 -10.22 4.89
N LEU A 66 -15.37 -10.67 3.69
CA LEU A 66 -14.23 -10.11 2.95
C LEU A 66 -14.48 -8.66 2.53
N GLN A 67 -15.67 -8.36 2.02
CA GLN A 67 -16.01 -7.01 1.60
C GLN A 67 -15.94 -5.99 2.75
N ASP A 68 -16.40 -6.35 3.95
CA ASP A 68 -16.37 -5.44 5.10
C ASP A 68 -14.93 -5.05 5.45
N SER A 69 -14.05 -6.05 5.55
CA SER A 69 -12.62 -5.85 5.80
C SER A 69 -11.95 -5.00 4.71
N LEU A 70 -12.22 -5.28 3.44
CA LEU A 70 -11.63 -4.55 2.31
C LEU A 70 -12.14 -3.10 2.23
N LYS A 71 -13.42 -2.84 2.53
CA LYS A 71 -13.97 -1.48 2.57
C LYS A 71 -13.33 -0.66 3.67
N PHE A 72 -13.12 -1.26 4.85
CA PHE A 72 -12.39 -0.62 5.94
C PHE A 72 -10.96 -0.24 5.53
N LEU A 73 -10.21 -1.18 4.93
CA LEU A 73 -8.84 -0.92 4.48
C LEU A 73 -8.79 0.15 3.39
N ARG A 74 -9.67 0.08 2.38
CA ARG A 74 -9.75 1.08 1.31
C ARG A 74 -9.93 2.50 1.87
N GLU A 75 -10.78 2.66 2.86
CA GLU A 75 -11.07 3.96 3.47
C GLU A 75 -9.91 4.45 4.33
N ARG A 76 -9.15 3.54 4.93
CA ARG A 76 -7.91 3.88 5.62
C ARG A 76 -6.87 4.44 4.66
N GLU A 77 -6.74 3.90 3.46
CA GLU A 77 -5.73 4.41 2.51
C GLU A 77 -6.09 5.82 1.99
N ILE A 78 -7.38 6.15 1.89
CA ILE A 78 -7.82 7.53 1.63
C ILE A 78 -7.37 8.46 2.77
N VAL A 79 -7.56 8.03 4.02
CA VAL A 79 -7.13 8.80 5.19
C VAL A 79 -5.61 8.93 5.24
N HIS A 80 -4.86 7.86 4.97
CA HIS A 80 -3.38 7.91 4.94
C HIS A 80 -2.88 8.86 3.86
N ALA A 81 -3.37 8.72 2.62
CA ALA A 81 -3.02 9.62 1.54
C ALA A 81 -3.34 11.09 1.87
N LEU A 82 -4.46 11.36 2.54
CA LEU A 82 -4.79 12.72 2.99
C LEU A 82 -3.79 13.23 4.05
N ARG A 83 -3.43 12.41 5.04
CA ARG A 83 -2.46 12.80 6.09
C ARG A 83 -1.06 13.04 5.54
N PHE A 84 -0.63 12.26 4.54
CA PHE A 84 0.63 12.52 3.87
C PHE A 84 0.58 13.81 3.04
N LYS A 85 -0.54 14.09 2.34
CA LYS A 85 -0.73 15.37 1.62
C LYS A 85 -0.71 16.58 2.57
N GLU A 86 -1.34 16.48 3.73
CA GLU A 86 -1.25 17.50 4.79
C GLU A 86 0.21 17.69 5.27
N SER A 87 0.94 16.60 5.47
CA SER A 87 2.35 16.63 5.89
C SER A 87 3.25 17.30 4.84
N VAL A 88 2.99 17.04 3.55
CA VAL A 88 3.66 17.73 2.43
C VAL A 88 3.43 19.24 2.53
N GLN A 89 2.18 19.68 2.76
CA GLN A 89 1.88 21.11 2.86
C GLN A 89 2.61 21.76 4.05
N ILE A 90 2.63 21.10 5.22
CA ILE A 90 3.36 21.59 6.41
C ILE A 90 4.84 21.82 6.08
N ILE A 91 5.49 20.86 5.43
CA ILE A 91 6.92 20.97 5.09
C ILE A 91 7.16 22.07 4.07
N ILE A 92 6.28 22.25 3.09
CA ILE A 92 6.38 23.33 2.10
C ILE A 92 6.25 24.68 2.82
N ASP A 93 5.24 24.85 3.66
CA ASP A 93 5.01 26.09 4.41
C ASP A 93 6.22 26.44 5.31
N GLU A 94 6.79 25.45 6.01
CA GLU A 94 8.00 25.62 6.82
C GLU A 94 9.22 26.05 6.00
N ARG A 95 9.38 25.52 4.78
CA ARG A 95 10.48 25.89 3.87
C ARG A 95 10.31 27.31 3.31
N GLU A 96 9.07 27.75 3.10
CA GLU A 96 8.74 29.08 2.57
C GLU A 96 8.80 30.19 3.63
N GLN A 97 8.70 29.85 4.93
CA GLN A 97 8.91 30.80 6.01
C GLN A 97 10.34 31.37 5.96
N LYS A 98 10.47 32.64 5.56
CA LYS A 98 11.73 33.38 5.65
C LYS A 98 12.23 33.38 7.09
N ARG A 99 13.35 32.71 7.35
CA ARG A 99 14.10 32.86 8.60
C ARG A 99 14.71 34.25 8.62
N VAL A 100 14.01 35.20 9.23
CA VAL A 100 14.56 36.51 9.56
C VAL A 100 15.46 36.29 10.78
N PHE A 101 16.77 36.44 10.59
CA PHE A 101 17.78 36.42 11.65
C PHE A 101 18.00 37.84 12.19
#